data_AF-A0A8T1NI56-F1
#
_entry.id   AF-A0A8T1NI56-F1
#
_cell.length_a   1.000
_cell.length_b   1.000
_cell.length_c   1.000
_cell.angle_alpha   90.00
_cell.angle_beta   90.00
_cell.angle_gamma   90.00
#
_symmetry.space_group_name_H-M   'P 1'
#
loop_
_entity.id
_entity.type
_entity.pdbx_description
1 polymer ?
#
loop_
_entity_poly.entity_id
_entity_poly.type
_entity_poly.pdbx_seq_one_letter_code
_entity_poly.pdbx_strand_id
1 'polypeptide(L)'
;MLAVLHRHEKIFSILYSRDMMMKYNSLTCLLDVNKNNILHMAGMMEHSTRVNQIPGAALQMQRELQWFKEVERLVHHKQKESTNENGFTPRQLFTKNHENMMKEGEKWMKDTATSCMVVGILIVTIMFQVAFTLPGDNNRDSGLFRVFMIFDALSFFLSSTSVLIFLGILTSRYTEDDFLKNLPRQMIIGLFTLFCSIATMMITFASALLIILNEQLRISIPLICLGGVPIFFFLWIQFPILKDMIISTYGPSIFDRKMKPKL
;
A
#
# COMPACT_ATOMS: atom_id res chain seq x y z
N MET A 1 14.00 -18.85 -18.56
CA MET A 1 13.00 -19.58 -17.75
C MET A 1 13.37 -19.64 -16.28
N LEU A 2 14.49 -20.27 -15.89
CA LEU A 2 14.90 -20.33 -14.47
C LEU A 2 15.04 -18.96 -13.78
N ALA A 3 15.62 -17.96 -14.46
CA ALA A 3 15.68 -16.60 -13.93
C ALA A 3 14.30 -15.98 -13.65
N VAL A 4 13.27 -16.39 -14.41
CA VAL A 4 11.89 -15.92 -14.23
C VAL A 4 11.20 -16.67 -13.10
N LEU A 5 11.41 -17.98 -13.02
CA LEU A 5 10.89 -18.84 -11.97
C LEU A 5 11.34 -18.35 -10.58
N HIS A 6 12.63 -18.04 -10.41
CA HIS A 6 13.17 -17.55 -9.13
C HIS A 6 13.10 -16.02 -8.93
N ARG A 7 12.38 -15.27 -9.77
CA ARG A 7 12.24 -13.80 -9.70
C ARG A 7 13.58 -13.04 -9.68
N HIS A 8 14.58 -13.52 -10.43
CA HIS A 8 15.88 -12.84 -10.57
C HIS A 8 15.81 -11.70 -11.58
N GLU A 9 15.21 -10.58 -11.17
CA GLU A 9 14.91 -9.40 -12.00
C GLU A 9 16.13 -8.90 -12.79
N LYS A 10 17.29 -8.75 -12.13
CA LYS A 10 18.54 -8.26 -12.75
C LYS A 10 19.12 -9.23 -13.78
N ILE A 11 19.07 -10.53 -13.51
CA ILE A 11 19.59 -11.55 -14.43
C ILE A 11 18.68 -11.60 -15.66
N PHE A 12 17.36 -11.63 -15.43
CA PHE A 12 16.40 -11.62 -16.52
C PHE A 12 16.49 -10.34 -17.37
N SER A 13 16.67 -9.16 -16.77
CA SER A 13 16.84 -7.92 -17.53
C SER A 13 18.09 -7.93 -18.41
N ILE A 14 19.22 -8.44 -17.91
CA ILE A 14 20.47 -8.56 -18.70
C ILE A 14 20.27 -9.54 -19.87
N LEU A 15 19.65 -10.71 -19.61
CA LEU A 15 19.40 -11.72 -20.63
C LEU A 15 18.44 -11.20 -21.71
N TYR A 16 17.37 -10.52 -21.30
CA TYR A 16 16.39 -9.96 -22.21
C TYR A 16 16.99 -8.87 -23.11
N SER A 17 17.79 -7.95 -22.55
CA SER A 17 18.45 -6.90 -23.34
C SER A 17 19.45 -7.46 -24.36
N ARG A 18 20.14 -8.56 -24.01
CA ARG A 18 21.06 -9.24 -24.92
C ARG A 18 20.33 -9.98 -26.05
N ASP A 19 19.19 -10.60 -25.76
CA ASP A 19 18.35 -11.32 -26.73
C ASP A 19 17.67 -10.37 -27.72
N MET A 20 17.19 -9.22 -27.23
CA MET A 20 16.61 -8.15 -28.07
C MET A 20 17.64 -7.60 -29.08
N MET A 21 18.90 -7.49 -28.66
CA MET A 21 20.03 -7.07 -29.51
C MET A 21 20.40 -8.12 -30.58
N MET A 22 20.09 -9.40 -30.34
CA MET A 22 20.38 -10.52 -31.24
C MET A 22 19.23 -10.86 -32.21
N LYS A 23 18.08 -10.16 -32.16
CA LYS A 23 16.89 -10.40 -33.01
C LYS A 23 16.34 -11.84 -32.99
N TYR A 24 16.68 -12.64 -31.98
CA TYR A 24 16.09 -13.96 -31.83
C TYR A 24 14.82 -13.84 -30.98
N ASN A 25 13.64 -14.04 -31.56
CA ASN A 25 12.40 -14.31 -30.81
C ASN A 25 12.46 -15.67 -30.04
N SER A 26 13.66 -16.20 -29.75
CA SER A 26 13.87 -17.59 -29.34
C SER A 26 13.69 -17.84 -27.85
N LEU A 27 14.08 -16.91 -26.98
CA LEU A 27 14.00 -17.12 -25.53
C LEU A 27 12.56 -17.11 -25.02
N THR A 28 11.68 -16.36 -25.66
CA THR A 28 10.25 -16.39 -25.33
C THR A 28 9.62 -17.71 -25.79
N CYS A 29 9.96 -18.20 -26.99
CA CYS A 29 9.37 -19.40 -27.60
C CYS A 29 9.86 -20.73 -27.03
N LEU A 30 10.85 -20.73 -26.13
CA LEU A 30 11.30 -21.94 -25.45
C LEU A 30 10.14 -22.55 -24.64
N LEU A 31 10.09 -23.87 -24.58
CA LEU A 31 9.19 -24.66 -23.74
C LEU A 31 10.02 -25.55 -22.83
N ASP A 32 9.59 -25.74 -21.59
CA ASP A 32 10.17 -26.76 -20.72
C ASP A 32 9.61 -28.17 -21.06
N VAL A 33 10.03 -29.16 -20.28
CA VAL A 33 9.59 -30.55 -20.41
C VAL A 33 8.08 -30.73 -20.25
N ASN A 34 7.38 -29.79 -19.60
CA ASN A 34 5.94 -29.81 -19.37
C ASN A 34 5.17 -28.85 -20.29
N LYS A 35 5.79 -28.40 -21.38
CA LYS A 35 5.24 -27.40 -22.31
C LYS A 35 4.90 -26.05 -21.65
N ASN A 36 5.52 -25.74 -20.52
CA ASN A 36 5.43 -24.40 -19.92
C ASN A 36 6.31 -23.44 -20.71
N ASN A 37 5.71 -22.35 -21.16
CA ASN A 37 6.46 -21.21 -21.69
C ASN A 37 6.95 -20.30 -20.54
N ILE A 38 7.69 -19.24 -20.90
CA ILE A 38 8.25 -18.30 -19.91
C ILE A 38 7.19 -17.59 -19.04
N LEU A 39 5.96 -17.42 -19.54
CA LEU A 39 4.87 -16.80 -18.78
C LEU A 39 4.27 -17.78 -17.75
N HIS A 40 4.20 -19.08 -18.08
CA HIS A 40 3.85 -20.10 -17.08
C HIS A 40 4.86 -20.10 -15.92
N MET A 41 6.16 -19.99 -16.23
CA MET A 41 7.21 -19.88 -15.20
C MET A 41 7.01 -18.67 -14.28
N ALA A 42 6.51 -17.56 -14.80
CA ALA A 42 6.17 -16.38 -14.00
C ALA A 42 4.92 -16.60 -13.11
N GLY A 43 4.05 -17.53 -13.48
CA GLY A 43 2.87 -17.93 -12.70
C GLY A 43 3.08 -19.12 -11.76
N MET A 44 4.26 -19.71 -11.76
CA MET A 44 4.64 -20.74 -10.80
C MET A 44 5.11 -20.10 -9.49
N MET A 45 4.73 -20.74 -8.39
CA MET A 45 5.15 -20.38 -7.05
C MET A 45 6.19 -21.41 -6.60
N GLU A 46 7.44 -21.00 -6.42
CA GLU A 46 8.48 -21.88 -5.91
C GLU A 46 8.82 -21.53 -4.46
N HIS A 47 8.99 -22.53 -3.59
CA HIS A 47 9.34 -22.32 -2.18
C HIS A 47 10.68 -21.57 -1.98
N SER A 48 11.56 -21.56 -2.99
CA SER A 48 12.84 -20.86 -3.00
C SER A 48 12.74 -19.37 -3.37
N THR A 49 11.57 -18.93 -3.85
CA THR A 49 11.33 -17.55 -4.25
C THR A 49 11.40 -16.65 -3.01
N ARG A 50 12.14 -15.55 -3.09
CA ARG A 50 12.36 -14.60 -1.97
C ARG A 50 11.09 -13.80 -1.60
N VAL A 51 10.01 -14.50 -1.29
CA VAL A 51 8.73 -13.93 -0.84
C VAL A 51 8.89 -13.23 0.52
N ASN A 52 9.91 -13.61 1.30
CA ASN A 52 10.12 -13.22 2.70
C ASN A 52 10.61 -11.78 2.96
N GLN A 53 10.70 -10.90 1.95
CA GLN A 53 11.25 -9.55 2.15
C GLN A 53 10.20 -8.43 2.18
N ILE A 54 8.94 -8.72 1.86
CA ILE A 54 7.88 -7.71 1.77
C ILE A 54 6.91 -7.87 2.95
N PRO A 55 6.67 -6.81 3.75
CA PRO A 55 5.70 -6.86 4.84
C PRO A 55 4.26 -6.95 4.28
N GLY A 56 3.49 -7.92 4.74
CA GLY A 56 2.06 -8.05 4.43
C GLY A 56 1.75 -8.87 3.17
N ALA A 57 0.87 -9.87 3.32
CA ALA A 57 0.49 -10.79 2.26
C ALA A 57 -0.09 -10.08 1.01
N ALA A 58 -0.76 -8.94 1.20
CA ALA A 58 -1.31 -8.15 0.08
C ALA A 58 -0.21 -7.52 -0.79
N LEU A 59 0.89 -7.06 -0.19
CA LEU A 59 2.03 -6.51 -0.93
C LEU A 59 2.84 -7.61 -1.62
N GLN A 60 2.93 -8.80 -1.02
CA GLN A 60 3.48 -9.98 -1.69
C GLN A 60 2.67 -10.35 -2.93
N MET A 61 1.33 -10.42 -2.79
CA MET A 61 0.43 -10.68 -3.92
C MET A 61 0.56 -9.62 -5.02
N GLN A 62 0.61 -8.33 -4.63
CA GLN A 62 0.84 -7.24 -5.57
C GLN A 62 2.15 -7.43 -6.33
N ARG A 63 3.24 -7.81 -5.66
CA ARG A 63 4.56 -7.98 -6.28
C ARG A 63 4.59 -9.14 -7.27
N GLU A 64 4.02 -10.28 -6.91
CA GLU A 64 3.91 -11.44 -7.80
C GLU A 64 3.09 -11.10 -9.05
N LEU A 65 1.99 -10.37 -8.89
CA LEU A 65 1.17 -9.94 -10.01
C LEU A 65 1.86 -8.89 -10.89
N GLN A 66 2.61 -7.95 -10.31
CA GLN A 66 3.47 -7.01 -11.05
C GLN A 66 4.53 -7.77 -11.87
N TRP A 67 5.17 -8.77 -11.28
CA TRP A 67 6.15 -9.62 -11.97
C TRP A 67 5.50 -10.35 -13.15
N PHE A 68 4.37 -11.01 -12.92
CA PHE A 68 3.63 -11.70 -13.96
C PHE A 68 3.23 -10.76 -15.11
N LYS A 69 2.70 -9.58 -14.80
CA LYS A 69 2.31 -8.57 -15.80
C LYS A 69 3.49 -8.05 -16.60
N GLU A 70 4.65 -7.89 -15.98
CA GLU A 70 5.82 -7.39 -16.70
C GLU A 70 6.39 -8.47 -17.64
N VAL A 71 6.39 -9.75 -17.25
CA VAL A 71 6.73 -10.86 -18.17
C VAL A 71 5.66 -11.00 -19.27
N GLU A 72 4.38 -10.85 -18.95
CA GLU A 72 3.24 -10.91 -19.89
C GLU A 72 3.38 -9.87 -21.01
N ARG A 73 3.98 -8.71 -20.73
CA ARG A 73 4.21 -7.66 -21.74
C ARG A 73 5.30 -8.01 -22.74
N LEU A 74 6.23 -8.90 -22.38
CA LEU A 74 7.40 -9.23 -23.21
C LEU A 74 7.14 -10.43 -24.13
N VAL A 75 6.10 -11.22 -23.87
CA VAL A 75 5.77 -12.44 -24.64
C VAL A 75 4.75 -12.18 -25.75
N HIS A 76 4.83 -12.99 -26.81
CA HIS A 76 3.90 -12.90 -27.93
C HIS A 76 2.48 -13.37 -27.53
N HIS A 77 1.44 -12.82 -28.15
CA HIS A 77 0.04 -13.14 -27.83
C HIS A 77 -0.26 -14.65 -27.81
N LYS A 78 0.26 -15.40 -28.78
CA LYS A 78 0.10 -16.86 -28.87
C LYS A 78 0.54 -17.60 -27.60
N GLN A 79 1.49 -17.06 -26.85
CA GLN A 79 2.02 -17.66 -25.63
C GLN A 79 1.18 -17.35 -24.40
N LYS A 80 0.37 -16.29 -24.46
CA LYS A 80 -0.59 -15.95 -23.39
C LYS A 80 -1.74 -16.94 -23.36
N GLU A 81 -2.11 -17.45 -24.53
CA GLU A 81 -3.22 -18.40 -24.72
C GLU A 81 -2.77 -19.86 -24.84
N SER A 82 -1.46 -20.12 -24.98
CA SER A 82 -0.96 -21.50 -25.09
C SER A 82 -1.12 -22.24 -23.78
N THR A 83 -1.63 -23.46 -23.81
CA THR A 83 -1.77 -24.30 -22.63
C THR A 83 -0.53 -25.17 -22.40
N ASN A 84 -0.18 -25.41 -21.14
CA ASN A 84 0.82 -26.42 -20.77
C ASN A 84 0.26 -27.86 -20.89
N GLU A 85 1.06 -28.87 -20.53
CA GLU A 85 0.63 -30.28 -20.57
C GLU A 85 -0.62 -30.57 -19.71
N ASN A 86 -0.83 -29.81 -18.65
CA ASN A 86 -1.99 -29.94 -17.77
C ASN A 86 -3.23 -29.18 -18.29
N GLY A 87 -3.15 -28.56 -19.47
CA GLY A 87 -4.25 -27.82 -20.09
C GLY A 87 -4.49 -26.42 -19.52
N PHE A 88 -3.60 -25.90 -18.67
CA PHE A 88 -3.74 -24.54 -18.11
C PHE A 88 -3.06 -23.51 -18.99
N THR A 89 -3.71 -22.35 -19.17
CA THR A 89 -3.02 -21.15 -19.66
C THR A 89 -2.13 -20.54 -18.55
N PRO A 90 -1.15 -19.68 -18.89
CA PRO A 90 -0.33 -19.01 -17.88
C PRO A 90 -1.14 -18.25 -16.84
N ARG A 91 -2.22 -17.58 -17.24
CA ARG A 91 -3.08 -16.83 -16.32
C ARG A 91 -3.84 -17.76 -15.38
N GLN A 92 -4.43 -18.83 -15.90
CA GLN A 92 -5.12 -19.83 -15.08
C GLN A 92 -4.16 -20.49 -14.07
N LEU A 93 -2.93 -20.79 -14.50
CA LEU A 93 -1.89 -21.33 -13.62
C LEU A 93 -1.51 -20.34 -12.51
N PHE A 94 -1.33 -19.06 -12.86
CA PHE A 94 -1.05 -18.00 -11.89
C PHE A 94 -2.14 -17.92 -10.82
N THR A 95 -3.41 -17.80 -11.24
CA THR A 95 -4.56 -17.68 -10.33
C THR A 95 -4.65 -18.91 -9.41
N LYS A 96 -4.47 -20.12 -9.95
CA LYS A 96 -4.48 -21.36 -9.17
C LYS A 96 -3.36 -21.39 -8.12
N ASN A 97 -2.13 -21.04 -8.50
CA ASN A 97 -0.98 -21.13 -7.60
C ASN A 97 -0.98 -20.03 -6.52
N HIS A 98 -1.59 -18.87 -6.79
CA HIS A 98 -1.61 -17.73 -5.88
C HIS A 98 -2.94 -17.56 -5.12
N GLU A 99 -3.87 -18.52 -5.21
CA GLU A 99 -5.19 -18.45 -4.56
C GLU A 99 -5.09 -18.23 -3.04
N ASN A 100 -4.18 -18.95 -2.37
CA ASN A 100 -3.98 -18.79 -0.92
C ASN A 100 -3.38 -17.42 -0.59
N MET A 101 -2.42 -16.95 -1.38
CA MET A 101 -1.80 -15.62 -1.19
C MET A 101 -2.82 -14.50 -1.41
N MET A 102 -3.76 -14.66 -2.35
CA MET A 102 -4.89 -13.74 -2.53
C MET A 102 -5.79 -13.70 -1.29
N LYS A 103 -6.16 -14.87 -0.73
CA LYS A 103 -7.00 -14.94 0.48
C LYS A 103 -6.31 -14.31 1.68
N GLU A 104 -5.02 -14.59 1.87
CA GLU A 104 -4.22 -13.98 2.93
C GLU A 104 -4.05 -12.46 2.72
N GLY A 105 -3.85 -12.02 1.48
CA GLY A 105 -3.77 -10.61 1.13
C GLY A 105 -5.09 -9.87 1.36
N GLU A 106 -6.21 -10.46 0.96
CA GLU A 106 -7.55 -9.93 1.24
C GLU A 106 -7.78 -9.80 2.74
N LYS A 107 -7.50 -10.87 3.50
CA LYS A 107 -7.64 -10.86 4.95
C LYS A 107 -6.78 -9.78 5.58
N TRP A 108 -5.50 -9.70 5.21
CA TRP A 108 -4.58 -8.68 5.72
C TRP A 108 -5.09 -7.25 5.44
N MET A 109 -5.62 -7.00 4.24
CA MET A 109 -6.19 -5.70 3.91
C MET A 109 -7.43 -5.38 4.72
N LYS A 110 -8.34 -6.35 4.89
CA LYS A 110 -9.56 -6.18 5.70
C LYS A 110 -9.22 -5.93 7.17
N ASP A 111 -8.34 -6.73 7.76
CA ASP A 111 -7.91 -6.59 9.16
C ASP A 111 -7.26 -5.22 9.41
N THR A 112 -6.41 -4.79 8.48
CA THR A 112 -5.77 -3.46 8.54
C THR A 112 -6.79 -2.34 8.38
N ALA A 113 -7.68 -2.42 7.38
CA ALA A 113 -8.71 -1.41 7.13
C ALA A 113 -9.67 -1.29 8.32
N THR A 114 -10.10 -2.40 8.92
CA THR A 114 -10.94 -2.40 10.14
C THR A 114 -10.21 -1.75 11.31
N SER A 115 -8.95 -2.10 11.55
CA SER A 115 -8.16 -1.51 12.64
C SER A 115 -8.00 0.00 12.48
N CYS A 116 -7.66 0.47 11.26
CA CYS A 116 -7.53 1.89 10.97
C CYS A 116 -8.88 2.63 11.01
N MET A 117 -9.97 1.97 10.59
CA MET A 117 -11.32 2.53 10.69
C MET A 117 -11.74 2.77 12.14
N VAL A 118 -11.44 1.83 13.05
CA VAL A 118 -11.72 2.02 14.49
C VAL A 118 -10.99 3.25 15.02
N VAL A 119 -9.70 3.41 14.69
CA VAL A 119 -8.92 4.61 15.06
C VAL A 119 -9.56 5.88 14.47
N GLY A 120 -9.95 5.85 13.19
CA GLY A 120 -10.60 6.98 12.53
C GLY A 120 -11.92 7.38 13.19
N ILE A 121 -12.79 6.40 13.48
CA ILE A 121 -14.07 6.63 14.16
C ILE A 121 -13.84 7.27 15.54
N LEU A 122 -12.86 6.78 16.31
CA LEU A 122 -12.52 7.37 17.61
C LEU A 122 -12.10 8.84 17.47
N ILE A 123 -11.26 9.17 16.46
CA ILE A 123 -10.86 10.56 16.21
C ILE A 123 -12.07 11.41 15.84
N VAL A 124 -12.96 10.93 14.96
CA VAL A 124 -14.20 11.63 14.59
C VAL A 124 -15.03 11.97 15.82
N THR A 125 -15.24 11.00 16.72
CA THR A 125 -16.02 11.20 17.95
C THR A 125 -15.35 12.19 18.90
N ILE A 126 -14.04 12.05 19.13
CA ILE A 126 -13.30 12.91 20.08
C ILE A 126 -13.27 14.36 19.57
N MET A 127 -12.92 14.60 18.30
CA MET A 127 -12.86 15.95 17.73
C MET A 127 -14.22 16.62 17.73
N PHE A 128 -15.28 15.89 17.33
CA PHE A 128 -16.64 16.41 17.40
C PHE A 128 -17.03 16.84 18.81
N GLN A 129 -16.73 16.04 19.83
CA GLN A 129 -17.04 16.39 21.22
C GLN A 129 -16.24 17.61 21.68
N VAL A 130 -14.93 17.62 21.41
CA VAL A 130 -14.00 18.68 21.82
C VAL A 130 -14.41 20.04 21.24
N ALA A 131 -14.89 20.10 20.01
CA ALA A 131 -15.40 21.31 19.37
C ALA A 131 -16.53 22.02 20.16
N PHE A 132 -17.39 21.26 20.85
CA PHE A 132 -18.52 21.81 21.61
C PHE A 132 -18.25 21.96 23.10
N THR A 133 -17.35 21.16 23.67
CA THR A 133 -17.07 21.18 25.11
C THR A 133 -15.99 22.19 25.51
N LEU A 134 -15.13 22.64 24.59
CA LEU A 134 -14.04 23.55 24.95
C LEU A 134 -14.61 24.94 25.33
N PRO A 135 -14.37 25.44 26.55
CA PRO A 135 -14.89 26.72 26.99
C PRO A 135 -14.20 27.86 26.22
N GLY A 136 -14.98 28.54 25.36
CA GLY A 136 -14.48 29.63 24.52
C GLY A 136 -14.72 31.04 25.08
N ASP A 137 -15.44 31.20 26.19
CA ASP A 137 -16.15 32.46 26.50
C ASP A 137 -15.25 33.70 26.62
N ASN A 138 -14.04 33.59 27.18
CA ASN A 138 -13.15 34.74 27.35
C ASN A 138 -12.12 34.94 26.20
N ASN A 139 -11.97 33.97 25.28
CA ASN A 139 -10.86 33.93 24.32
C ASN A 139 -11.27 33.59 22.87
N ARG A 140 -12.56 33.80 22.49
CA ARG A 140 -13.03 33.49 21.11
C ARG A 140 -12.30 34.26 20.01
N ASP A 141 -11.80 35.45 20.32
CA ASP A 141 -11.01 36.28 19.39
C ASP A 141 -9.51 35.99 19.43
N SER A 142 -9.05 35.08 20.30
CA SER A 142 -7.64 34.68 20.37
C SER A 142 -7.23 33.92 19.10
N GLY A 143 -6.00 34.18 18.63
CA GLY A 143 -5.43 33.43 17.51
C GLY A 143 -5.37 31.92 17.78
N LEU A 144 -5.17 31.52 19.04
CA LEU A 144 -5.13 30.11 19.47
C LEU A 144 -6.48 29.43 19.33
N PHE A 145 -7.59 30.08 19.69
CA PHE A 145 -8.93 29.52 19.50
C PHE A 145 -9.26 29.33 18.01
N ARG A 146 -8.83 30.29 17.17
CA ARG A 146 -9.00 30.19 15.71
C ARG A 146 -8.19 29.02 15.12
N VAL A 147 -6.95 28.85 15.57
CA VAL A 147 -6.11 27.68 15.21
C VAL A 147 -6.77 26.38 15.66
N PHE A 148 -7.22 26.31 16.92
CA PHE A 148 -7.92 25.15 17.46
C PHE A 148 -9.12 24.73 16.58
N MET A 149 -10.03 25.67 16.25
CA MET A 149 -11.22 25.37 15.44
C MET A 149 -10.86 24.88 14.02
N ILE A 150 -9.84 25.47 13.40
CA ILE A 150 -9.40 25.07 12.05
C ILE A 150 -8.83 23.65 12.07
N PHE A 151 -7.93 23.35 13.01
CA PHE A 151 -7.28 22.04 13.09
C PHE A 151 -8.23 20.95 13.58
N ASP A 152 -9.19 21.26 14.45
CA ASP A 152 -10.27 20.36 14.85
C ASP A 152 -11.12 19.93 13.66
N ALA A 153 -11.63 20.91 12.89
CA ALA A 153 -12.41 20.63 11.69
C ALA A 153 -11.60 19.83 10.65
N LEU A 154 -10.33 20.20 10.44
CA LEU A 154 -9.44 19.49 9.51
C LEU A 154 -9.23 18.03 9.95
N SER A 155 -8.98 17.80 11.24
CA SER A 155 -8.84 16.47 11.83
C SER A 155 -10.10 15.63 11.62
N PHE A 156 -11.27 16.21 11.88
CA PHE A 156 -12.57 15.57 11.70
C PHE A 156 -12.83 15.15 10.24
N PHE A 157 -12.64 16.07 9.28
CA PHE A 157 -12.90 15.78 7.86
C PHE A 157 -11.89 14.78 7.29
N LEU A 158 -10.62 14.88 7.65
CA LEU A 158 -9.59 13.93 7.22
C LEU A 158 -9.85 12.53 7.78
N SER A 159 -10.25 12.44 9.05
CA SER A 159 -10.59 11.15 9.67
C SER A 159 -11.84 10.53 9.03
N SER A 160 -12.89 11.32 8.84
CA SER A 160 -14.14 10.87 8.19
C SER A 160 -13.87 10.38 6.76
N THR A 161 -13.05 11.11 5.99
CA THR A 161 -12.62 10.69 4.65
C THR A 161 -11.87 9.36 4.70
N SER A 162 -10.95 9.20 5.64
CA SER A 162 -10.20 7.96 5.83
C SER A 162 -11.11 6.77 6.14
N VAL A 163 -12.07 6.96 7.05
CA VAL A 163 -13.09 5.94 7.41
C VAL A 163 -13.89 5.50 6.19
N LEU A 164 -14.35 6.43 5.35
CA LEU A 164 -15.09 6.11 4.13
C LEU A 164 -14.23 5.33 3.12
N ILE A 165 -12.94 5.66 3.00
CA ILE A 165 -12.02 4.92 2.13
C ILE A 165 -11.80 3.49 2.66
N PHE A 166 -11.57 3.32 3.96
CA PHE A 166 -11.43 1.99 4.56
C PHE A 166 -12.72 1.16 4.45
N LEU A 167 -13.88 1.80 4.52
CA LEU A 167 -15.17 1.14 4.26
C LEU A 167 -15.28 0.69 2.80
N GLY A 168 -14.80 1.51 1.86
CA GLY A 168 -14.63 1.13 0.46
C GLY A 168 -13.76 -0.12 0.29
N ILE A 169 -12.66 -0.23 1.04
CA ILE A 169 -11.78 -1.41 1.04
C ILE A 169 -12.49 -2.65 1.59
N LEU A 170 -13.29 -2.52 2.65
CA LEU A 170 -14.04 -3.65 3.22
C LEU A 170 -15.15 -4.17 2.30
N THR A 171 -15.74 -3.29 1.49
CA THR A 171 -16.85 -3.60 0.57
C THR A 171 -16.39 -3.96 -0.85
N SER A 172 -15.09 -3.92 -1.13
CA SER A 172 -14.51 -4.25 -2.44
C SER A 172 -14.65 -5.74 -2.78
N ARG A 173 -14.64 -6.08 -4.08
CA ARG A 173 -14.79 -7.45 -4.60
C ARG A 173 -13.48 -8.26 -4.65
N TYR A 174 -12.34 -7.67 -4.28
CA TYR A 174 -11.01 -8.31 -4.20
C TYR A 174 -10.66 -9.20 -5.41
N THR A 175 -10.80 -8.67 -6.63
CA THR A 175 -10.36 -9.40 -7.82
C THR A 175 -8.83 -9.40 -7.93
N GLU A 176 -8.24 -10.38 -8.62
CA GLU A 176 -6.78 -10.48 -8.77
C GLU A 176 -6.16 -9.17 -9.28
N ASP A 177 -6.73 -8.58 -10.35
CA ASP A 177 -6.23 -7.33 -10.93
C ASP A 177 -6.37 -6.12 -9.99
N ASP A 178 -7.28 -6.14 -9.02
CA ASP A 178 -7.43 -5.05 -8.06
C ASP A 178 -6.20 -4.91 -7.14
N PHE A 179 -5.48 -6.02 -6.87
CA PHE A 179 -4.23 -6.03 -6.09
C PHE A 179 -3.09 -5.28 -6.76
N LEU A 180 -3.14 -5.02 -8.08
CA LEU A 180 -2.07 -4.27 -8.76
C LEU A 180 -2.01 -2.81 -8.31
N LYS A 181 -3.16 -2.14 -8.28
CA LYS A 181 -3.19 -0.68 -8.14
C LYS A 181 -4.41 -0.18 -7.38
N ASN A 182 -5.61 -0.71 -7.62
CA ASN A 182 -6.82 -0.17 -7.03
C ASN A 182 -6.82 -0.29 -5.51
N LEU A 183 -6.62 -1.51 -5.00
CA LEU A 183 -6.60 -1.83 -3.58
C LEU A 183 -5.44 -1.15 -2.85
N PRO A 184 -4.17 -1.28 -3.30
CA PRO A 184 -3.05 -0.56 -2.69
C PRO A 184 -3.22 0.96 -2.69
N ARG A 185 -3.74 1.55 -3.79
CA ARG A 185 -3.99 3.00 -3.84
C ARG A 185 -5.02 3.45 -2.81
N GLN A 186 -6.13 2.73 -2.68
CA GLN A 186 -7.13 3.05 -1.66
C GLN A 186 -6.51 2.96 -0.26
N MET A 187 -5.73 1.91 0.02
CA MET A 187 -5.05 1.74 1.30
C MET A 187 -4.08 2.89 1.59
N ILE A 188 -3.27 3.31 0.61
CA ILE A 188 -2.34 4.45 0.73
C ILE A 188 -3.09 5.74 1.04
N ILE A 189 -4.17 6.06 0.31
CA ILE A 189 -4.93 7.30 0.53
C ILE A 189 -5.62 7.26 1.91
N GLY A 190 -6.19 6.12 2.30
CA GLY A 190 -6.82 5.93 3.61
C GLY A 190 -5.83 6.14 4.76
N LEU A 191 -4.66 5.51 4.69
CA LEU A 191 -3.60 5.68 5.70
C LEU A 191 -3.02 7.10 5.71
N PHE A 192 -2.78 7.70 4.54
CA PHE A 192 -2.26 9.07 4.46
C PHE A 192 -3.22 10.08 5.08
N THR A 193 -4.52 10.00 4.76
CA THR A 193 -5.54 10.88 5.35
C THR A 193 -5.67 10.65 6.85
N LEU A 194 -5.58 9.40 7.34
CA LEU A 194 -5.57 9.10 8.77
C LEU A 194 -4.35 9.71 9.48
N PHE A 195 -3.17 9.65 8.88
CA PHE A 195 -1.96 10.25 9.45
C PHE A 195 -2.06 11.77 9.54
N CYS A 196 -2.53 12.42 8.48
CA CYS A 196 -2.76 13.86 8.53
C CYS A 196 -3.80 14.20 9.61
N SER A 197 -4.87 13.41 9.75
CA SER A 197 -5.87 13.57 10.82
C SER A 197 -5.22 13.49 12.21
N ILE A 198 -4.41 12.46 12.47
CA ILE A 198 -3.70 12.31 13.75
C ILE A 198 -2.76 13.49 14.04
N ALA A 199 -2.04 13.97 13.03
CA ALA A 199 -1.16 15.14 13.18
C ALA A 199 -1.97 16.40 13.51
N THR A 200 -3.10 16.61 12.84
CA THR A 200 -3.99 17.74 13.13
C THR A 200 -4.65 17.62 14.50
N MET A 201 -5.03 16.42 14.93
CA MET A 201 -5.56 16.14 16.27
C MET A 201 -4.55 16.52 17.36
N MET A 202 -3.25 16.23 17.14
CA MET A 202 -2.18 16.61 18.07
C MET A 202 -2.04 18.13 18.21
N ILE A 203 -2.19 18.87 17.10
CA ILE A 203 -2.18 20.33 17.11
C ILE A 203 -3.41 20.84 17.86
N THR A 204 -4.59 20.29 17.58
CA THR A 204 -5.84 20.61 18.30
C THR A 204 -5.70 20.39 19.79
N PHE A 205 -5.15 19.25 20.21
CA PHE A 205 -4.91 18.93 21.62
C PHE A 205 -3.94 19.92 22.28
N ALA A 206 -2.83 20.25 21.60
CA ALA A 206 -1.87 21.23 22.11
C ALA A 206 -2.51 22.63 22.26
N SER A 207 -3.26 23.10 21.26
CA SER A 207 -4.00 24.37 21.33
C SER A 207 -5.06 24.36 22.44
N ALA A 208 -5.82 23.27 22.60
CA ALA A 208 -6.81 23.12 23.65
C ALA A 208 -6.19 23.22 25.05
N LEU A 209 -5.05 22.55 25.29
CA LEU A 209 -4.34 22.63 26.56
C LEU A 209 -3.81 24.03 26.85
N LEU A 210 -3.29 24.74 25.84
CA LEU A 210 -2.82 26.12 26.01
C LEU A 210 -3.97 27.08 26.36
N ILE A 211 -5.15 26.89 25.74
CA ILE A 211 -6.36 27.68 26.04
C ILE A 211 -6.83 27.41 27.47
N ILE A 212 -6.94 26.14 27.87
CA ILE A 212 -7.43 25.75 29.22
C ILE A 212 -6.46 26.22 30.32
N LEU A 213 -5.15 26.09 30.10
CA LEU A 213 -4.12 26.48 31.07
C LEU A 213 -3.73 27.95 30.99
N ASN A 214 -4.48 28.77 30.24
CA ASN A 214 -4.26 30.21 30.07
C ASN A 214 -2.78 30.56 29.77
N GLU A 215 -2.19 29.85 28.81
CA GLU A 215 -0.80 30.01 28.36
C GLU A 215 0.30 29.77 29.43
N GLN A 216 0.00 29.04 30.51
CA GLN A 216 1.03 28.62 31.49
C GLN A 216 1.97 27.53 30.94
N LEU A 217 2.91 27.94 30.09
CA LEU A 217 3.83 27.06 29.35
C LEU A 217 4.59 26.06 30.23
N ARG A 218 4.90 26.43 31.49
CA ARG A 218 5.66 25.59 32.44
C ARG A 218 4.92 24.28 32.77
N ILE A 219 3.59 24.27 32.71
CA ILE A 219 2.75 23.09 32.96
C ILE A 219 2.26 22.49 31.65
N SER A 220 1.94 23.32 30.65
CA SER A 220 1.43 22.85 29.35
C SER A 220 2.44 22.03 28.57
N ILE A 221 3.71 22.42 28.54
CA ILE A 221 4.77 21.72 27.78
C ILE A 221 4.93 20.26 28.22
N PRO A 222 5.15 19.92 29.51
CA PRO A 222 5.30 18.53 29.91
C PRO A 222 4.04 17.69 29.64
N LEU A 223 2.84 18.30 29.75
CA LEU A 223 1.58 17.61 29.49
C LEU A 223 1.37 17.31 28.00
N ILE A 224 1.69 18.27 27.11
CA ILE A 224 1.68 18.07 25.66
C ILE A 224 2.69 16.99 25.26
N CYS A 225 3.91 17.04 25.81
CA CYS A 225 4.92 16.02 25.56
C CYS A 225 4.41 14.64 25.97
N LEU A 226 3.84 14.51 27.18
CA LEU A 226 3.32 13.24 27.69
C LEU A 226 2.17 12.70 26.83
N GLY A 227 1.22 13.55 26.42
CA GLY A 227 0.10 13.16 25.55
C GLY A 227 0.53 12.80 24.13
N GLY A 228 1.63 13.39 23.63
CA GLY A 228 2.17 13.10 22.30
C GLY A 228 2.93 11.79 22.19
N VAL A 229 3.44 11.23 23.29
CA VAL A 229 4.27 10.00 23.25
C VAL A 229 3.54 8.80 22.61
N PRO A 230 2.32 8.42 23.03
CA PRO A 230 1.65 7.25 22.46
C PRO A 230 1.34 7.43 20.97
N ILE A 231 1.00 8.66 20.58
CA ILE A 231 0.63 9.01 19.20
C ILE A 231 1.87 9.01 18.31
N PHE A 232 2.99 9.58 18.75
CA PHE A 232 4.25 9.50 18.04
C PHE A 232 4.71 8.06 17.85
N PHE A 233 4.58 7.22 18.88
CA PHE A 233 4.92 5.80 18.81
C PHE A 233 4.04 5.05 17.78
N PHE A 234 2.74 5.34 17.75
CA PHE A 234 1.83 4.80 16.75
C PHE A 234 2.21 5.23 15.32
N LEU A 235 2.49 6.52 15.10
CA LEU A 235 2.96 7.04 13.82
C LEU A 235 4.25 6.35 13.37
N TRP A 236 5.20 6.15 14.29
CA TRP A 236 6.47 5.50 14.00
C TRP A 236 6.31 4.05 13.56
N ILE A 237 5.39 3.29 14.17
CA ILE A 237 5.13 1.90 13.79
C ILE A 237 4.41 1.79 12.44
N GLN A 238 3.48 2.70 12.16
CA GLN A 238 2.64 2.63 10.95
C GLN A 238 3.30 3.26 9.71
N PHE A 239 4.21 4.22 9.90
CA PHE A 239 4.88 4.93 8.81
C PHE A 239 5.65 4.00 7.84
N PRO A 240 6.42 2.99 8.31
CA PRO A 240 7.06 2.00 7.44
C PRO A 240 6.08 1.32 6.49
N ILE A 241 4.90 0.95 7.00
CA ILE A 241 3.87 0.26 6.22
C ILE A 241 3.41 1.14 5.05
N LEU A 242 3.12 2.43 5.30
CA LEU A 242 2.74 3.37 4.24
C LEU A 242 3.86 3.57 3.23
N LYS A 243 5.11 3.74 3.71
CA LYS A 243 6.28 3.90 2.86
C LYS A 243 6.47 2.69 1.94
N ASP A 244 6.37 1.48 2.48
CA ASP A 244 6.55 0.24 1.73
C ASP A 244 5.44 0.06 0.69
N MET A 245 4.18 0.41 1.02
CA MET A 245 3.09 0.42 0.03
C MET A 245 3.32 1.43 -1.11
N ILE A 246 3.80 2.64 -0.80
CA ILE A 246 4.09 3.67 -1.80
C ILE A 246 5.22 3.19 -2.72
N ILE A 247 6.30 2.65 -2.17
CA ILE A 247 7.43 2.12 -2.95
C ILE A 247 6.98 0.93 -3.81
N SER A 248 6.18 0.01 -3.28
CA SER A 248 5.66 -1.13 -4.02
C SER A 248 4.74 -0.69 -5.18
N THR A 249 3.90 0.31 -4.96
CA THR A 249 2.86 0.71 -5.92
C THR A 249 3.35 1.73 -6.96
N TYR A 250 4.19 2.69 -6.55
CA TYR A 250 4.63 3.82 -7.37
C TYR A 250 6.15 3.85 -7.61
N GLY A 251 6.91 2.96 -6.96
CA GLY A 251 8.35 2.87 -7.16
C GLY A 251 8.74 2.46 -8.57
N PRO A 252 10.06 2.46 -8.87
CA PRO A 252 10.57 2.05 -10.17
C PRO A 252 10.05 0.65 -10.51
N SER A 253 9.66 0.47 -11.78
CA SER A 253 9.26 -0.84 -12.31
C SER A 253 10.34 -1.87 -11.97
N ILE A 254 9.90 -3.11 -11.74
CA ILE A 254 10.73 -4.31 -11.57
C ILE A 254 11.88 -4.37 -12.60
N PHE A 255 11.65 -3.88 -13.83
CA PHE A 255 12.70 -3.68 -14.81
C PHE A 255 13.14 -2.23 -14.93
N ASP A 256 14.45 -2.04 -14.82
CA ASP A 256 15.11 -0.77 -15.11
C ASP A 256 15.03 -0.49 -16.62
N ARG A 257 14.03 0.30 -17.03
CA ARG A 257 13.72 0.61 -18.45
C ARG A 257 14.76 1.50 -19.14
N LYS A 258 15.91 1.76 -18.53
CA LYS A 258 17.01 2.52 -19.14
C LYS A 258 17.68 1.83 -20.33
N MET A 259 17.26 0.63 -20.71
CA MET A 259 17.71 -0.06 -21.92
C MET A 259 16.75 0.12 -23.10
N LYS A 260 16.27 1.35 -23.35
CA LYS A 260 15.78 1.70 -24.70
C LYS A 260 17.01 1.90 -25.60
N PRO A 261 17.12 1.24 -26.76
CA PRO A 261 18.11 1.64 -27.74
C PRO A 261 17.85 3.12 -28.07
N LYS A 262 18.88 3.94 -28.06
CA LYS A 262 18.82 5.20 -28.82
C LYS A 262 18.60 4.75 -30.28
N LEU A 263 17.45 5.13 -30.83
CA LEU A 263 17.16 4.97 -32.26
C LEU A 263 18.27 5.60 -33.09
#